data_AF-A0AAW1TBA7-F1
#
_entry.id   AF-A0AAW1TBA7-F1
#
_cell.length_a   1.000
_cell.length_b   1.000
_cell.length_c   1.000
_cell.angle_alpha   90.00
_cell.angle_beta   90.00
_cell.angle_gamma   90.00
#
_symmetry.space_group_name_H-M   'P 1'
#
loop_
_entity.id
_entity.type
_entity.pdbx_description
1 polymer ?
#
loop_
_entity_poly.entity_id
_entity_poly.type
_entity_poly.pdbx_seq_one_letter_code
_entity_poly.pdbx_strand_id
1 'polypeptide(L)'
;MSSAKELYSFGIASIIRNVQFDTAQSRHQEKKFQLNEGQLCDAAVAALQPRTMLPSCRANLASPISVQQGFMGSSAELLFLDLRFGYTPEEAWTVLERWGPHGRQLYLGVEAIDCLLYHTGYRAAGLVMINRLEAEFGRRWPSLHGTKHLAAIPFLLATLDFPEDMGQVTMVAAFSGSAPRVPLYWPALTGFASSFNVAKWTLLRCIVPVLALQYVVLRLADLGRILHEDSRNQQAGE
;
A
#
# COMPACT_ATOMS: atom_id res chain seq x y z
N MET A 1 -28.66 11.51 15.05
CA MET A 1 -27.55 11.34 14.10
C MET A 1 -26.25 11.37 14.90
N SER A 2 -25.84 10.21 15.41
CA SER A 2 -24.51 10.05 16.02
C SER A 2 -23.50 10.24 14.88
N SER A 3 -22.64 11.25 15.02
CA SER A 3 -21.82 11.75 13.92
C SER A 3 -20.75 10.72 13.56
N ALA A 4 -20.42 10.58 12.28
CA ALA A 4 -19.36 9.69 11.79
C ALA A 4 -18.03 9.83 12.56
N LYS A 5 -17.78 10.97 13.22
CA LYS A 5 -16.66 11.18 14.15
C LYS A 5 -16.64 10.22 15.34
N GLU A 6 -17.78 9.83 15.90
CA GLU A 6 -17.85 8.91 17.05
C GLU A 6 -17.51 7.47 16.64
N LEU A 7 -18.05 7.01 15.51
CA LEU A 7 -17.70 5.71 14.92
C LEU A 7 -16.20 5.65 14.54
N TYR A 8 -15.65 6.75 14.02
CA TYR A 8 -14.24 6.85 13.64
C TYR A 8 -13.30 6.84 14.86
N SER A 9 -13.65 7.60 15.90
CA SER A 9 -12.86 7.65 17.14
C SER A 9 -12.92 6.33 17.90
N PHE A 10 -14.06 5.63 17.86
CA PHE A 10 -14.22 4.32 18.47
C PHE A 10 -13.41 3.24 17.75
N GLY A 11 -13.40 3.24 16.41
CA GLY A 11 -12.60 2.30 15.60
C GLY A 11 -11.10 2.45 15.87
N ILE A 12 -10.57 3.67 15.83
CA ILE A 12 -9.15 3.95 16.08
C ILE A 12 -8.76 3.60 17.52
N ALA A 13 -9.58 3.99 18.51
CA ALA A 13 -9.30 3.68 19.92
C ALA A 13 -9.40 2.18 20.24
N SER A 14 -10.18 1.41 19.48
CA SER A 14 -10.26 -0.05 19.60
C SER A 14 -9.03 -0.73 18.99
N ILE A 15 -8.61 -0.29 17.80
CA ILE A 15 -7.39 -0.80 17.14
C ILE A 15 -6.14 -0.50 17.98
N ILE A 16 -5.97 0.73 18.47
CA ILE A 16 -4.83 1.10 19.33
C ILE A 16 -4.81 0.27 20.62
N ARG A 17 -5.98 0.06 21.27
CA ARG A 17 -6.06 -0.76 22.48
C ARG A 17 -5.74 -2.23 22.22
N ASN A 18 -6.22 -2.80 21.12
CA ASN A 18 -5.91 -4.18 20.76
C ASN A 18 -4.43 -4.37 20.43
N VAL A 19 -3.81 -3.43 19.71
CA VAL A 19 -2.37 -3.46 19.44
C VAL A 19 -1.56 -3.36 20.74
N GLN A 20 -1.94 -2.46 21.67
CA GLN A 20 -1.24 -2.33 22.96
C GLN A 20 -1.40 -3.57 23.86
N PHE A 21 -2.59 -4.18 23.88
CA PHE A 21 -2.86 -5.37 24.68
C PHE A 21 -2.07 -6.58 24.17
N ASP A 22 -2.02 -6.77 22.86
CA ASP A 22 -1.27 -7.88 22.24
C ASP A 22 0.25 -7.72 22.43
N THR A 23 0.75 -6.47 22.39
CA THR A 23 2.16 -6.17 22.68
C THR A 23 2.54 -6.49 24.13
N ALA A 24 1.64 -6.29 25.10
CA ALA A 24 1.89 -6.62 26.49
C ALA A 24 1.91 -8.14 26.73
N GLN A 25 1.02 -8.87 26.04
CA GLN A 25 0.95 -10.33 26.11
C GLN A 25 2.15 -10.99 25.41
N SER A 26 2.58 -10.46 24.27
CA SER A 26 3.79 -10.89 23.55
C SER A 26 5.06 -10.71 24.39
N ARG A 27 5.26 -9.53 25.02
CA ARG A 27 6.42 -9.31 25.90
C ARG A 27 6.44 -10.26 27.10
N HIS A 28 5.26 -10.66 27.60
CA HIS A 28 5.19 -11.59 28.72
C HIS A 28 5.52 -13.03 28.31
N GLN A 29 5.17 -13.44 27.08
CA GLN A 29 5.57 -14.73 26.52
C GLN A 29 7.05 -14.75 26.10
N GLU A 30 7.57 -13.66 25.52
CA GLU A 30 8.96 -13.52 25.12
C GLU A 30 9.92 -13.60 26.32
N LYS A 31 9.56 -12.97 27.46
CA LYS A 31 10.30 -13.14 28.72
C LYS A 31 10.30 -14.59 29.22
N LYS A 32 9.19 -15.32 29.08
CA LYS A 32 9.12 -16.75 29.47
C LYS A 32 9.96 -17.63 28.53
N PHE A 33 10.03 -17.30 27.25
CA PHE A 33 10.80 -18.05 26.27
C PHE A 33 12.31 -17.82 26.43
N GLN A 34 12.74 -16.56 26.64
CA GLN A 34 14.15 -16.23 26.92
C GLN A 34 14.67 -16.86 28.21
N LEU A 35 13.83 -16.98 29.25
CA LEU A 35 14.18 -17.69 30.49
C LEU A 35 14.43 -19.19 30.26
N ASN A 36 13.73 -19.83 29.32
CA ASN A 36 13.93 -21.24 29.00
C ASN A 36 15.12 -21.47 28.05
N GLU A 37 15.36 -20.58 27.08
CA GLU A 37 16.51 -20.71 26.16
C GLU A 37 17.85 -20.47 26.87
N GLY A 38 17.94 -19.53 27.81
CA GLY A 38 19.16 -19.33 28.60
C GLY A 38 19.56 -20.58 29.38
N GLN A 39 18.58 -21.29 29.97
CA GLN A 39 18.83 -22.53 30.70
C GLN A 39 19.20 -23.71 29.79
N LEU A 40 18.67 -23.75 28.56
CA LEU A 40 19.01 -24.77 27.56
C LEU A 40 20.37 -24.54 26.91
N CYS A 41 20.76 -23.28 26.68
CA CYS A 41 22.09 -22.92 26.18
C CYS A 41 23.19 -23.22 27.20
N ASP A 42 22.98 -22.91 28.48
CA ASP A 42 23.97 -23.20 29.53
C ASP A 42 24.17 -24.71 29.73
N ALA A 43 23.10 -25.52 29.58
CA ALA A 43 23.17 -26.97 29.61
C ALA A 43 23.87 -27.57 28.36
N ALA A 44 23.67 -26.98 27.18
CA ALA A 44 24.29 -27.43 25.93
C ALA A 44 25.78 -27.04 25.83
N VAL A 45 26.17 -25.88 26.34
CA VAL A 45 27.56 -25.40 26.38
C VAL A 45 28.39 -26.20 27.39
N ALA A 46 27.79 -26.65 28.50
CA ALA A 46 28.44 -27.55 29.46
C ALA A 46 28.70 -28.96 28.90
N ALA A 47 27.94 -29.40 27.89
CA ALA A 47 28.04 -30.73 27.28
C ALA A 47 29.06 -30.83 26.12
N LEU A 48 29.57 -29.69 25.62
CA LEU A 48 30.45 -29.63 24.45
C LEU A 48 31.84 -29.09 24.83
N GLN A 49 32.64 -29.92 25.49
CA GLN A 49 34.09 -29.76 25.50
C GLN A 49 34.72 -30.21 24.16
N PRO A 50 35.89 -29.66 23.77
CA PRO A 50 36.21 -29.42 22.38
C PRO A 50 36.83 -30.65 21.69
N ARG A 51 36.14 -31.15 20.66
CA ARG A 51 36.77 -31.93 19.59
C ARG A 51 36.79 -31.10 18.31
N THR A 52 37.98 -30.55 18.02
CA THR A 52 38.53 -30.30 16.68
C THR A 52 37.51 -30.22 15.53
N MET A 53 37.16 -29.00 15.12
CA MET A 53 36.50 -28.76 13.82
C MET A 53 37.41 -28.00 12.85
N LEU A 54 37.37 -28.48 11.61
CA LEU A 54 38.11 -28.03 10.43
C LEU A 54 37.64 -26.65 9.92
N PRO A 55 38.52 -25.87 9.24
CA PRO A 55 38.28 -24.47 8.91
C PRO A 55 37.61 -24.22 7.54
N SER A 56 36.67 -25.06 7.08
CA SER A 56 36.09 -24.92 5.72
C SER A 56 34.62 -24.49 5.64
N CYS A 57 33.97 -24.12 6.75
CA CYS A 57 32.62 -23.52 6.75
C CYS A 57 32.64 -22.04 7.20
N ARG A 58 33.43 -21.21 6.51
CA ARG A 58 33.50 -19.74 6.75
C ARG A 58 33.27 -18.95 5.46
N ALA A 59 32.11 -19.15 4.83
CA ALA A 59 31.58 -18.21 3.85
C ALA A 59 30.05 -18.36 3.84
N ASN A 60 29.35 -17.39 4.45
CA ASN A 60 27.90 -17.08 4.41
C ASN A 60 27.29 -16.69 5.77
N LEU A 61 28.09 -16.29 6.76
CA LEU A 61 27.59 -15.67 8.00
C LEU A 61 27.96 -14.19 8.04
N ALA A 62 27.36 -13.42 7.12
CA ALA A 62 27.24 -11.96 7.27
C ALA A 62 26.15 -11.39 6.34
N SER A 63 24.89 -11.63 6.67
CA SER A 63 23.92 -10.53 6.65
C SER A 63 23.29 -10.46 8.05
N PRO A 64 23.99 -9.86 9.02
CA PRO A 64 23.45 -9.70 10.35
C PRO A 64 22.44 -8.54 10.28
N ILE A 65 21.23 -8.72 10.84
CA ILE A 65 20.21 -7.69 11.14
C ILE A 65 19.01 -7.59 10.17
N SER A 66 19.09 -7.94 8.88
CA SER A 66 18.00 -7.61 7.94
C SER A 66 16.71 -8.47 8.02
N VAL A 67 16.70 -9.58 8.78
CA VAL A 67 15.64 -10.63 8.75
C VAL A 67 15.04 -10.94 10.14
N GLN A 68 15.61 -10.41 11.23
CA GLN A 68 15.30 -10.91 12.58
C GLN A 68 13.95 -10.46 13.19
N GLN A 69 13.08 -9.74 12.47
CA GLN A 69 11.76 -9.34 12.99
C GLN A 69 10.63 -9.41 11.95
N GLY A 70 10.51 -10.49 11.16
CA GLY A 70 9.18 -10.88 10.63
C GLY A 70 9.04 -11.28 9.17
N PHE A 71 10.09 -11.25 8.35
CA PHE A 71 10.03 -11.83 7.00
C PHE A 71 10.87 -13.10 6.94
N MET A 72 10.31 -14.23 6.51
CA MET A 72 11.01 -15.52 6.47
C MET A 72 11.60 -15.88 5.09
N GLY A 73 11.50 -14.99 4.09
CA GLY A 73 12.05 -15.21 2.75
C GLY A 73 13.46 -14.67 2.52
N SER A 74 14.02 -14.94 1.35
CA SER A 74 15.31 -14.40 0.91
C SER A 74 15.24 -12.89 0.57
N SER A 75 16.37 -12.18 0.65
CA SER A 75 16.42 -10.75 0.28
C SER A 75 16.05 -10.48 -1.18
N ALA A 76 16.15 -11.47 -2.06
CA ALA A 76 15.68 -11.36 -3.45
C ALA A 76 14.15 -11.48 -3.57
N GLU A 77 13.50 -12.12 -2.60
CA GLU A 77 12.02 -12.17 -2.47
C GLU A 77 11.46 -10.94 -1.76
N LEU A 78 12.30 -10.13 -1.11
CA LEU A 78 12.00 -8.75 -0.72
C LEU A 78 11.98 -7.85 -1.95
N LEU A 79 11.06 -8.12 -2.89
CA LEU A 79 10.64 -7.09 -3.82
C LEU A 79 9.93 -6.03 -2.97
N PHE A 80 10.64 -4.93 -2.70
CA PHE A 80 10.14 -3.81 -1.91
C PHE A 80 8.81 -3.23 -2.44
N LEU A 81 8.51 -3.48 -3.71
CA LEU A 81 7.30 -3.04 -4.38
C LEU A 81 6.61 -4.22 -5.06
N ASP A 82 5.49 -4.68 -4.50
CA ASP A 82 4.62 -5.62 -5.20
C ASP A 82 3.83 -4.88 -6.28
N LEU A 83 4.05 -5.25 -7.55
CA LEU A 83 3.38 -4.65 -8.69
C LEU A 83 2.12 -5.42 -9.12
N ARG A 84 1.72 -6.45 -8.36
CA ARG A 84 0.48 -7.18 -8.60
C ARG A 84 -0.70 -6.40 -8.06
N PHE A 85 -1.72 -6.25 -8.90
CA PHE A 85 -2.96 -5.54 -8.53
C PHE A 85 -4.04 -6.47 -7.98
N GLY A 86 -3.81 -7.78 -7.97
CA GLY A 86 -4.76 -8.77 -7.48
C GLY A 86 -4.07 -10.09 -7.21
N TYR A 87 -4.70 -10.88 -6.35
CA TYR A 87 -4.19 -12.16 -5.88
C TYR A 87 -5.24 -13.24 -6.02
N THR A 88 -4.83 -14.47 -6.30
CA THR A 88 -5.68 -15.62 -6.00
C THR A 88 -5.76 -15.85 -4.48
N PRO A 89 -6.78 -16.58 -3.99
CA PRO A 89 -6.88 -16.92 -2.57
C PRO A 89 -5.63 -17.61 -2.01
N GLU A 90 -5.01 -18.49 -2.79
CA GLU A 90 -3.81 -19.25 -2.42
C GLU A 90 -2.57 -18.33 -2.36
N GLU A 91 -2.45 -17.41 -3.31
CA GLU A 91 -1.36 -16.44 -3.32
C GLU A 91 -1.46 -15.48 -2.13
N ALA A 92 -2.65 -14.94 -1.88
CA ALA A 92 -2.90 -14.05 -0.74
C ALA A 92 -2.61 -14.76 0.60
N TRP A 93 -3.03 -16.03 0.72
CA TRP A 93 -2.72 -16.85 1.89
C TRP A 93 -1.20 -16.97 2.09
N THR A 94 -0.49 -17.36 1.04
CA THR A 94 0.96 -17.56 1.06
C THR A 94 1.71 -16.28 1.42
N VAL A 95 1.26 -15.12 0.93
CA VAL A 95 1.85 -13.81 1.25
C VAL A 95 1.67 -13.49 2.74
N LEU A 96 0.44 -13.61 3.26
CA LEU A 96 0.18 -13.32 4.67
C LEU A 96 0.85 -14.29 5.63
N GLU A 97 1.01 -15.55 5.23
CA GLU A 97 1.80 -16.54 5.95
C GLU A 97 3.27 -16.11 6.05
N ARG A 98 3.88 -15.73 4.90
CA ARG A 98 5.28 -15.28 4.82
C ARG A 98 5.57 -14.00 5.58
N TRP A 99 4.61 -13.08 5.69
CA TRP A 99 4.73 -11.84 6.48
C TRP A 99 4.77 -12.07 7.99
N GLY A 100 4.33 -13.24 8.47
CA GLY A 100 4.25 -13.53 9.89
C GLY A 100 3.37 -12.55 10.69
N PRO A 101 3.26 -12.72 12.01
CA PRO A 101 2.43 -11.85 12.85
C PRO A 101 2.88 -10.38 12.81
N HIS A 102 4.19 -10.14 12.86
CA HIS A 102 4.75 -8.79 12.90
C HIS A 102 4.55 -8.05 11.57
N GLY A 103 4.83 -8.68 10.43
CA GLY A 103 4.63 -8.06 9.12
C GLY A 103 3.17 -7.71 8.86
N ARG A 104 2.23 -8.56 9.31
CA ARG A 104 0.79 -8.26 9.25
C ARG A 104 0.39 -7.07 10.12
N GLN A 105 0.94 -6.92 11.32
CA GLN A 105 0.70 -5.74 12.16
C GLN A 105 1.28 -4.46 11.56
N LEU A 106 2.48 -4.53 11.00
CA LEU A 106 3.09 -3.41 10.27
C LEU A 106 2.23 -3.00 9.08
N TYR A 107 1.75 -3.97 8.29
CA TYR A 107 0.85 -3.75 7.18
C TYR A 107 -0.41 -2.98 7.62
N LEU A 108 -1.09 -3.43 8.69
CA LEU A 108 -2.26 -2.72 9.24
C LEU A 108 -1.93 -1.29 9.69
N GLY A 109 -0.74 -1.07 10.24
CA GLY A 109 -0.27 0.27 10.61
C GLY A 109 -0.04 1.17 9.39
N VAL A 110 0.57 0.64 8.34
CA VAL A 110 0.77 1.33 7.06
C VAL A 110 -0.58 1.65 6.41
N GLU A 111 -1.50 0.70 6.36
CA GLU A 111 -2.85 0.91 5.83
C GLU A 111 -3.62 1.98 6.59
N ALA A 112 -3.48 2.04 7.92
CA ALA A 112 -4.09 3.11 8.70
C ALA A 112 -3.53 4.49 8.30
N ILE A 113 -2.22 4.59 8.08
CA ILE A 113 -1.58 5.82 7.60
C ILE A 113 -2.06 6.16 6.18
N ASP A 114 -2.15 5.17 5.31
CA ASP A 114 -2.58 5.33 3.92
C ASP A 114 -4.01 5.88 3.85
N CYS A 115 -4.93 5.22 4.56
CA CYS A 115 -6.33 5.63 4.70
C CYS A 115 -6.50 7.04 5.29
N LEU A 116 -5.66 7.44 6.25
CA LEU A 116 -5.79 8.72 6.95
C LEU A 116 -5.15 9.88 6.19
N LEU A 117 -3.88 9.72 5.84
CA LEU A 117 -3.02 10.81 5.38
C LEU A 117 -2.89 10.79 3.87
N TYR A 118 -2.52 9.64 3.31
CA TYR A 118 -2.23 9.54 1.89
C TYR A 118 -3.49 9.78 1.05
N HIS A 119 -4.57 9.08 1.37
CA HIS A 119 -5.87 9.20 0.71
C HIS A 119 -6.37 10.65 0.72
N THR A 120 -6.30 11.32 1.86
CA THR A 120 -6.72 12.72 1.96
C THR A 120 -5.84 13.64 1.09
N GLY A 121 -4.52 13.49 1.19
CA GLY A 121 -3.56 14.36 0.51
C GLY A 121 -3.60 14.23 -1.01
N TYR A 122 -3.46 13.02 -1.54
CA TYR A 122 -3.39 12.82 -2.99
C TYR A 122 -4.74 13.13 -3.66
N ARG A 123 -5.88 12.84 -2.99
CA ARG A 123 -7.22 13.16 -3.53
C ARG A 123 -7.46 14.66 -3.59
N ALA A 124 -7.07 15.40 -2.55
CA ALA A 124 -7.17 16.86 -2.55
C ALA A 124 -6.31 17.47 -3.67
N ALA A 125 -5.07 17.00 -3.82
CA ALA A 125 -4.18 17.42 -4.90
C ALA A 125 -4.75 17.08 -6.29
N GLY A 126 -5.22 15.84 -6.48
CA GLY A 126 -5.81 15.37 -7.73
C GLY A 126 -7.07 16.15 -8.12
N LEU A 127 -7.95 16.45 -7.16
CA LEU A 127 -9.14 17.25 -7.38
C LEU A 127 -8.80 18.67 -7.85
N VAL A 128 -7.84 19.33 -7.19
CA VAL A 128 -7.39 20.67 -7.59
C VAL A 128 -6.76 20.64 -8.98
N MET A 129 -5.88 19.66 -9.23
CA MET A 129 -5.18 19.53 -10.50
C MET A 129 -6.14 19.30 -11.67
N ILE A 130 -7.04 18.32 -11.54
CA ILE A 130 -7.99 17.98 -12.62
C ILE A 130 -8.97 19.13 -12.84
N ASN A 131 -9.52 19.76 -11.78
CA ASN A 131 -10.41 20.91 -11.96
C ASN A 131 -9.74 22.08 -12.68
N ARG A 132 -8.47 22.37 -12.38
CA ARG A 132 -7.71 23.42 -13.07
C ARG A 132 -7.44 23.06 -14.52
N LEU A 133 -7.06 21.82 -14.78
CA LEU A 133 -6.80 21.33 -16.13
C LEU A 133 -8.08 21.41 -16.98
N GLU A 134 -9.20 20.92 -16.46
CA GLU A 134 -10.50 20.95 -17.11
C GLU A 134 -11.01 22.36 -17.36
N ALA A 135 -10.87 23.27 -16.39
CA ALA A 135 -11.27 24.65 -16.55
C ALA A 135 -10.49 25.34 -17.69
N GLU A 136 -9.17 25.12 -17.74
CA GLU A 136 -8.33 25.71 -18.78
C GLU A 136 -8.58 25.06 -20.15
N PHE A 137 -8.77 23.75 -20.19
CA PHE A 137 -9.09 23.02 -21.42
C PHE A 137 -10.45 23.45 -21.99
N GLY A 138 -11.49 23.51 -21.16
CA GLY A 138 -12.83 23.95 -21.55
C GLY A 138 -12.91 25.42 -21.99
N ARG A 139 -12.07 26.30 -21.41
CA ARG A 139 -11.95 27.70 -21.83
C ARG A 139 -11.41 27.83 -23.26
N ARG A 140 -10.46 26.98 -23.65
CA ARG A 140 -9.83 27.02 -24.98
C ARG A 140 -10.62 26.26 -26.04
N TRP A 141 -11.25 25.14 -25.66
CA TRP A 141 -12.02 24.30 -26.58
C TRP A 141 -13.41 24.00 -26.00
N PRO A 142 -14.36 24.96 -26.09
CA PRO A 142 -15.70 24.76 -25.54
C PRO A 142 -16.42 23.54 -26.13
N SER A 143 -16.19 23.19 -27.39
CA SER A 143 -16.81 22.02 -28.02
C SER A 143 -16.47 20.68 -27.33
N LEU A 144 -15.43 20.64 -26.48
CA LEU A 144 -15.00 19.46 -25.74
C LEU A 144 -15.62 19.35 -24.34
N HIS A 145 -16.81 19.93 -24.10
CA HIS A 145 -17.53 19.91 -22.82
C HIS A 145 -17.69 18.54 -22.14
N GLY A 146 -17.51 17.42 -22.86
CA GLY A 146 -17.53 16.08 -22.27
C GLY A 146 -16.42 15.80 -21.27
N THR A 147 -15.31 16.55 -21.33
CA THR A 147 -14.17 16.36 -20.41
C THR A 147 -14.48 16.77 -18.98
N LYS A 148 -15.51 17.59 -18.73
CA LYS A 148 -15.95 17.99 -17.38
C LYS A 148 -16.23 16.82 -16.44
N HIS A 149 -16.59 15.66 -16.99
CA HIS A 149 -16.84 14.44 -16.21
C HIS A 149 -15.55 13.84 -15.64
N LEU A 150 -14.38 14.19 -16.19
CA LEU A 150 -13.08 13.79 -15.66
C LEU A 150 -12.83 14.38 -14.27
N ALA A 151 -13.46 15.51 -13.92
CA ALA A 151 -13.43 16.05 -12.55
C ALA A 151 -14.05 15.12 -11.50
N ALA A 152 -14.90 14.16 -11.91
CA ALA A 152 -15.46 13.15 -11.00
C ALA A 152 -14.47 12.03 -10.67
N ILE A 153 -13.35 11.91 -11.41
CA ILE A 153 -12.43 10.78 -11.28
C ILE A 153 -11.81 10.64 -9.89
N PRO A 154 -11.32 11.70 -9.22
CA PRO A 154 -10.78 11.56 -7.86
C PRO A 154 -11.80 10.97 -6.89
N PHE A 155 -13.09 11.28 -7.08
CA PHE A 155 -14.17 10.70 -6.28
C PHE A 155 -14.39 9.22 -6.64
N LEU A 156 -14.35 8.85 -7.92
CA LEU A 156 -14.49 7.45 -8.34
C LEU A 156 -13.33 6.59 -7.81
N LEU A 157 -12.09 7.08 -7.91
CA LEU A 157 -10.93 6.40 -7.33
C LEU A 157 -11.09 6.25 -5.81
N ALA A 158 -11.56 7.30 -5.12
CA ALA A 158 -11.84 7.23 -3.69
C ALA A 158 -12.91 6.19 -3.32
N THR A 159 -13.94 6.03 -4.15
CA THR A 159 -14.97 5.00 -3.94
C THR A 159 -14.47 3.58 -4.21
N LEU A 160 -13.36 3.40 -4.92
CA LEU A 160 -12.74 2.11 -5.16
C LEU A 160 -11.69 1.75 -4.09
N ASP A 161 -10.94 2.73 -3.60
CA ASP A 161 -10.00 2.55 -2.47
C ASP A 161 -10.72 2.00 -1.24
N PHE A 162 -11.80 2.66 -0.79
CA PHE A 162 -12.43 2.31 0.48
C PHE A 162 -12.84 0.81 0.59
N PRO A 163 -13.57 0.22 -0.39
CA PRO A 163 -13.87 -1.20 -0.35
C PRO A 163 -12.64 -2.09 -0.55
N GLU A 164 -11.63 -1.67 -1.32
CA GLU A 164 -10.35 -2.40 -1.39
C GLU A 164 -9.69 -2.48 0.00
N ASP A 165 -9.40 -1.34 0.61
CA ASP A 165 -8.67 -1.25 1.88
C ASP A 165 -9.44 -2.02 2.95
N MET A 166 -10.77 -1.86 2.98
CA MET A 166 -11.63 -2.62 3.89
C MET A 166 -11.49 -4.13 3.66
N GLY A 167 -11.46 -4.57 2.39
CA GLY A 167 -11.23 -5.96 2.04
C GLY A 167 -9.88 -6.47 2.53
N GLN A 168 -8.79 -5.74 2.22
CA GLN A 168 -7.43 -6.10 2.60
C GLN A 168 -7.23 -6.11 4.12
N VAL A 169 -7.67 -5.08 4.83
CA VAL A 169 -7.63 -5.01 6.30
C VAL A 169 -8.41 -6.16 6.92
N THR A 170 -9.59 -6.48 6.38
CA THR A 170 -10.39 -7.62 6.86
C THR A 170 -9.67 -8.94 6.61
N MET A 171 -9.00 -9.11 5.46
CA MET A 171 -8.21 -10.32 5.17
C MET A 171 -7.08 -10.49 6.18
N VAL A 172 -6.33 -9.42 6.43
CA VAL A 172 -5.19 -9.46 7.36
C VAL A 172 -5.66 -9.70 8.79
N ALA A 173 -6.76 -9.07 9.21
CA ALA A 173 -7.33 -9.24 10.54
C ALA A 173 -7.96 -10.63 10.76
N ALA A 174 -8.55 -11.22 9.72
CA ALA A 174 -9.13 -12.56 9.77
C ALA A 174 -8.10 -13.70 9.60
N PHE A 175 -6.87 -13.39 9.19
CA PHE A 175 -5.83 -14.38 8.98
C PHE A 175 -5.35 -14.98 10.30
N SER A 176 -5.65 -16.27 10.52
CA SER A 176 -5.30 -16.99 11.76
C SER A 176 -4.11 -17.93 11.63
N GLY A 177 -3.47 -18.02 10.45
CA GLY A 177 -2.39 -18.96 10.15
C GLY A 177 -2.83 -20.44 10.05
N SER A 178 -4.09 -20.74 10.38
CA SER A 178 -4.71 -22.06 10.17
C SER A 178 -5.79 -21.96 9.11
N ALA A 179 -5.93 -22.98 8.26
CA ALA A 179 -6.90 -23.00 7.16
C ALA A 179 -8.25 -22.39 7.56
N PRO A 180 -8.84 -21.53 6.72
CA PRO A 180 -10.01 -20.73 7.10
C PRO A 180 -11.15 -21.65 7.54
N ARG A 181 -11.71 -21.39 8.73
CA ARG A 181 -12.80 -22.20 9.32
C ARG A 181 -14.05 -22.25 8.45
N VAL A 182 -14.22 -21.27 7.56
CA VAL A 182 -15.29 -21.21 6.57
C VAL A 182 -14.65 -21.20 5.18
N PRO A 183 -14.67 -22.33 4.44
CA PRO A 183 -13.97 -22.47 3.17
C PRO A 183 -14.36 -21.43 2.12
N LEU A 184 -15.60 -20.93 2.16
CA LEU A 184 -16.11 -19.94 1.21
C LEU A 184 -15.70 -18.49 1.54
N TYR A 185 -15.37 -18.20 2.79
CA TYR A 185 -15.12 -16.82 3.25
C TYR A 185 -13.83 -16.26 2.67
N TRP A 186 -12.75 -17.05 2.68
CA TRP A 186 -11.43 -16.61 2.23
C TRP A 186 -11.37 -16.29 0.73
N PRO A 187 -11.87 -17.17 -0.17
CA PRO A 187 -11.93 -16.87 -1.59
C PRO A 187 -12.79 -15.65 -1.92
N ALA A 188 -13.95 -15.52 -1.27
CA ALA A 188 -14.84 -14.38 -1.48
C ALA A 188 -14.20 -13.05 -1.08
N LEU A 189 -13.55 -13.02 0.08
CA LEU A 189 -12.90 -11.82 0.58
C LEU A 189 -11.68 -11.42 -0.26
N THR A 190 -10.86 -12.41 -0.65
CA THR A 190 -9.71 -12.17 -1.55
C THR A 190 -10.14 -11.70 -2.92
N GLY A 191 -11.20 -12.31 -3.48
CA GLY A 191 -11.78 -11.90 -4.75
C GLY A 191 -12.36 -10.49 -4.69
N PHE A 192 -13.03 -10.14 -3.60
CA PHE A 192 -13.56 -8.80 -3.35
C PHE A 192 -12.43 -7.75 -3.32
N ALA A 193 -11.44 -7.91 -2.43
CA ALA A 193 -10.32 -6.98 -2.30
C ALA A 193 -9.52 -6.83 -3.62
N SER A 194 -9.20 -7.95 -4.27
CA SER A 194 -8.47 -7.95 -5.53
C SER A 194 -9.24 -7.30 -6.67
N SER A 195 -10.57 -7.48 -6.72
CA SER A 195 -11.39 -6.88 -7.78
C SER A 195 -11.41 -5.36 -7.68
N PHE A 196 -11.53 -4.81 -6.47
CA PHE A 196 -11.49 -3.36 -6.27
C PHE A 196 -10.10 -2.78 -6.55
N ASN A 197 -9.03 -3.46 -6.11
CA ASN A 197 -7.67 -3.03 -6.40
C ASN A 197 -7.40 -3.03 -7.93
N VAL A 198 -7.73 -4.13 -8.63
CA VAL A 198 -7.61 -4.20 -10.10
C VAL A 198 -8.44 -3.10 -10.79
N ALA A 199 -9.68 -2.88 -10.36
CA ALA A 199 -10.55 -1.86 -10.93
C ALA A 199 -9.96 -0.45 -10.74
N LYS A 200 -9.46 -0.15 -9.54
CA LYS A 200 -8.80 1.11 -9.20
C LYS A 200 -7.62 1.39 -10.11
N TRP A 201 -6.68 0.46 -10.19
CA TRP A 201 -5.46 0.66 -10.97
C TRP A 201 -5.73 0.66 -12.47
N THR A 202 -6.72 -0.11 -12.94
CA THR A 202 -7.19 -0.05 -14.33
C THR A 202 -7.75 1.34 -14.65
N LEU A 203 -8.62 1.87 -13.78
CA LEU A 203 -9.18 3.22 -13.93
C LEU A 203 -8.06 4.27 -13.97
N LEU A 204 -7.10 4.20 -13.03
CA LEU A 204 -5.96 5.12 -13.00
C LEU A 204 -5.12 5.05 -14.28
N ARG A 205 -4.82 3.84 -14.78
CA ARG A 205 -4.08 3.62 -16.03
C ARG A 205 -4.78 4.17 -17.27
N CYS A 206 -6.11 4.20 -17.28
CA CYS A 206 -6.86 4.81 -18.37
C CYS A 206 -6.82 6.34 -18.29
N ILE A 207 -6.84 6.90 -17.09
CA ILE A 207 -7.00 8.35 -16.88
C ILE A 207 -5.70 9.11 -16.98
N VAL A 208 -4.62 8.59 -16.38
CA VAL A 208 -3.33 9.29 -16.35
C VAL A 208 -2.86 9.66 -17.77
N PRO A 209 -2.93 8.77 -18.78
CA PRO A 209 -2.60 9.13 -20.17
C PRO A 209 -3.51 10.21 -20.75
N VAL A 210 -4.80 10.21 -20.42
CA VAL A 210 -5.77 11.23 -20.90
C VAL A 210 -5.42 12.60 -20.33
N LEU A 211 -5.17 12.68 -19.03
CA LEU A 211 -4.78 13.94 -18.37
C LEU A 211 -3.41 14.42 -18.87
N ALA A 212 -2.45 13.51 -19.06
CA ALA A 212 -1.15 13.83 -19.62
C ALA A 212 -1.28 14.38 -21.05
N LEU A 213 -2.13 13.78 -21.88
CA LEU A 213 -2.39 14.22 -23.24
C LEU A 213 -3.04 15.62 -23.25
N GLN A 214 -4.05 15.86 -22.41
CA GLN A 214 -4.67 17.19 -22.26
C GLN A 214 -3.63 18.25 -21.88
N TYR A 215 -2.73 17.93 -20.93
CA TYR A 215 -1.67 18.83 -20.52
C TYR A 215 -0.71 19.14 -21.67
N VAL A 216 -0.28 18.13 -22.43
CA VAL A 216 0.61 18.32 -23.60
C VAL A 216 -0.07 19.19 -24.66
N VAL A 217 -1.34 18.93 -24.98
CA VAL A 217 -2.11 19.73 -25.95
C VAL A 217 -2.20 21.19 -25.52
N LEU A 218 -2.43 21.46 -24.24
CA LEU A 218 -2.44 22.82 -23.70
C LEU A 218 -1.09 23.53 -23.88
N ARG A 219 0.02 22.83 -23.60
CA ARG A 219 1.37 23.40 -23.75
C ARG A 219 1.74 23.67 -25.21
N LEU A 220 1.38 22.76 -26.12
CA LEU A 220 1.60 22.97 -27.55
C LEU A 220 0.78 24.15 -28.08
N ALA A 221 -0.46 24.31 -27.64
CA ALA A 221 -1.29 25.46 -28.00
C ALA A 221 -0.72 26.79 -27.47
N ASP A 222 -0.13 26.80 -26.28
CA ASP A 222 0.58 27.97 -25.75
C ASP A 222 1.81 28.33 -26.58
N LEU A 223 2.62 27.34 -26.93
CA LEU A 223 3.81 27.53 -27.75
C LEU A 223 3.45 28.09 -29.13
N GLY A 224 2.43 27.54 -29.79
CA GLY A 224 1.99 28.02 -31.10
C GLY A 224 1.55 29.49 -31.10
N ARG A 225 0.89 29.94 -30.03
CA ARG A 225 0.48 31.34 -29.87
C ARG A 225 1.67 32.28 -29.69
N ILE A 226 2.65 31.90 -28.87
CA ILE A 226 3.87 32.69 -28.66
C ILE A 226 4.61 32.88 -29.99
N LEU A 227 4.82 31.79 -30.74
CA LEU A 227 5.50 31.84 -32.03
C LEU A 227 4.77 32.72 -33.06
N HIS A 228 3.43 32.70 -33.03
CA HIS A 228 2.63 33.53 -33.92
C HIS A 228 2.70 35.03 -33.56
N GLU A 229 2.68 35.36 -32.27
CA GLU A 229 2.84 36.73 -31.77
C GLU A 229 4.22 37.30 -32.11
N ASP A 230 5.29 36.53 -31.93
CA ASP A 230 6.65 36.93 -32.29
C ASP A 230 6.79 37.23 -33.78
N SER A 231 6.17 36.39 -34.64
CA SER A 231 6.19 36.58 -36.09
C SER A 231 5.46 37.86 -36.51
N ARG A 232 4.35 38.21 -35.85
CA ARG A 232 3.61 39.46 -36.12
C ARG A 232 4.38 40.70 -35.67
N ASN A 233 5.08 40.62 -34.54
CA ASN A 233 5.88 41.74 -34.03
C ASN A 233 7.09 42.03 -34.93
N GLN A 234 7.71 41.00 -35.51
CA GLN A 234 8.79 41.17 -36.48
C GLN A 234 8.32 41.90 -37.75
N GLN A 235 7.14 41.55 -38.28
CA GLN A 235 6.57 42.21 -39.46
C GLN A 235 6.13 43.66 -39.21
N ALA A 236 5.82 44.03 -37.97
CA ALA A 236 5.40 45.39 -37.63
C ALA A 236 6.58 46.35 -37.36
N GLY A 237 7.79 45.81 -37.21
CA GLY A 237 9.02 46.58 -36.97
C GLY A 237 9.81 46.94 -38.24
N GLU A 238 9.35 46.48 -39.41
CA GLU A 238 9.87 46.82 -40.74
C GLU A 238 9.03 47.95 -41.38
#